data_AF-A0A662SVH8-F1
#
_entry.id   AF-A0A662SVH8-F1
#
_cell.length_a   1.000
_cell.length_b   1.000
_cell.length_c   1.000
_cell.angle_alpha   90.00
_cell.angle_beta   90.00
_cell.angle_gamma   90.00
#
_symmetry.space_group_name_H-M   'P 1'
#
loop_
_entity.id
_entity.type
_entity.pdbx_description
1 polymer ?
#
loop_
_entity_poly.entity_id
_entity_poly.type
_entity_poly.pdbx_seq_one_letter_code
_entity_poly.pdbx_strand_id
1 'polypeptide(L)'
;MVLGFLSRFIRGKVSHAAGCSGWSLEFAEEVYRGFEGKATDFSGFRFRKLGGALGRVVEALRLIPRGKVATYGGLARFLGTHARAVASCLSWNPYPIVYPCHRVVSSDLSVGGYAFGRRLKMRILLKEGVRFHGEKVSEESVLELI
;
A
#
# COMPACT_ATOMS: atom_id res chain seq x y z
N MET A 1 -7.87 20.07 -11.47
CA MET A 1 -8.42 20.30 -10.10
C MET A 1 -8.21 19.14 -9.12
N VAL A 2 -7.98 17.89 -9.56
CA VAL A 2 -7.71 16.73 -8.66
C VAL A 2 -6.24 16.63 -8.21
N LEU A 3 -5.31 17.16 -9.02
CA LEU A 3 -3.87 17.18 -8.76
C LEU A 3 -3.48 17.99 -7.51
N GLY A 4 -4.23 19.02 -7.12
CA GLY A 4 -3.82 19.97 -6.07
C GLY A 4 -3.91 19.46 -4.62
N PHE A 5 -4.92 18.62 -4.33
CA PHE A 5 -5.19 18.13 -2.97
C PHE A 5 -4.34 16.91 -2.62
N LEU A 6 -4.21 15.95 -3.55
CA LEU A 6 -3.31 14.80 -3.41
C LEU A 6 -1.86 15.27 -3.27
N SER A 7 -1.47 16.25 -4.10
CA SER A 7 -0.19 16.94 -4.06
C SER A 7 0.16 17.50 -2.67
N ARG A 8 -0.75 18.25 -2.02
CA ARG A 8 -0.47 18.87 -0.70
C ARG A 8 -0.40 17.84 0.42
N PHE A 9 -1.21 16.79 0.36
CA PHE A 9 -1.30 15.77 1.41
C PHE A 9 -0.19 14.71 1.32
N ILE A 10 0.18 14.29 0.10
CA ILE A 10 1.36 13.45 -0.14
C ILE A 10 2.63 14.24 0.21
N ARG A 11 2.71 15.52 -0.17
CA ARG A 11 3.80 16.41 0.26
C ARG A 11 3.90 16.53 1.78
N GLY A 12 2.82 16.47 2.54
CA GLY A 12 2.85 16.66 4.00
C GLY A 12 3.44 15.48 4.80
N LYS A 13 3.16 14.23 4.41
CA LYS A 13 3.66 13.03 5.13
C LYS A 13 4.97 12.46 4.56
N VAL A 14 5.23 12.64 3.26
CA VAL A 14 6.40 12.02 2.61
C VAL A 14 7.62 12.96 2.58
N SER A 15 7.43 14.27 2.77
CA SER A 15 8.54 15.26 2.85
C SER A 15 9.46 15.08 4.04
N HIS A 16 9.02 14.47 5.15
CA HIS A 16 9.90 14.19 6.29
C HIS A 16 10.70 12.88 6.16
N ALA A 17 10.32 11.99 5.24
CA ALA A 17 10.92 10.66 5.13
C ALA A 17 11.98 10.51 4.03
N ALA A 18 12.08 11.47 3.10
CA ALA A 18 13.01 11.45 1.99
C ALA A 18 13.88 12.71 2.00
N GLY A 19 15.16 12.56 2.34
CA GLY A 19 16.19 13.57 2.11
C GLY A 19 16.52 13.78 0.62
N CYS A 20 15.49 13.91 -0.22
CA CYS A 20 15.61 14.19 -1.65
C CYS A 20 15.12 15.61 -1.89
N SER A 21 16.04 16.49 -2.28
CA SER A 21 15.71 17.78 -2.86
C SER A 21 14.93 17.55 -4.16
N GLY A 22 13.62 17.79 -4.13
CA GLY A 22 12.75 17.80 -5.31
C GLY A 22 12.26 16.41 -5.74
N TRP A 23 10.94 16.26 -5.82
CA TRP A 23 10.32 15.11 -6.47
C TRP A 23 10.43 15.30 -7.98
N SER A 24 10.87 14.29 -8.74
CA SER A 24 10.73 14.36 -10.20
C SER A 24 9.25 14.25 -10.58
N LEU A 25 8.86 14.90 -11.67
CA LEU A 25 7.50 14.79 -12.22
C LEU A 25 7.13 13.34 -12.51
N GLU A 26 8.08 12.57 -13.05
CA GLU A 26 7.93 11.13 -13.33
C GLU A 26 7.53 10.34 -12.07
N PHE A 27 8.18 10.60 -10.93
CA PHE A 27 7.84 9.92 -9.69
C PHE A 27 6.42 10.27 -9.22
N ALA A 28 6.06 11.55 -9.30
CA ALA A 28 4.72 12.01 -8.91
C ALA A 28 3.63 11.41 -9.82
N GLU A 29 3.90 11.26 -11.11
CA GLU A 29 3.01 10.62 -12.08
C GLU A 29 2.81 9.14 -11.77
N GLU A 30 3.89 8.40 -11.47
CA GLU A 30 3.78 6.98 -11.11
C GLU A 30 3.02 6.77 -9.80
N VAL A 31 3.26 7.60 -8.79
CA VAL A 31 2.46 7.56 -7.55
C VAL A 31 0.99 7.87 -7.84
N TYR A 32 0.71 8.88 -8.67
CA TYR A 32 -0.66 9.22 -9.05
C TYR A 32 -1.35 8.09 -9.81
N ARG A 33 -0.65 7.44 -10.75
CA ARG A 33 -1.14 6.25 -11.47
C ARG A 33 -1.53 5.15 -10.51
N GLY A 34 -0.74 4.88 -9.47
CA GLY A 34 -1.08 3.86 -8.48
C GLY A 34 -2.25 4.24 -7.58
N PHE A 35 -2.43 5.52 -7.23
CA PHE A 35 -3.67 6.00 -6.58
C PHE A 35 -4.90 5.91 -7.48
N GLU A 36 -4.70 6.01 -8.79
CA GLU A 36 -5.72 5.70 -9.80
C GLU A 36 -5.87 4.19 -10.03
N GLY A 37 -5.19 3.35 -9.25
CA GLY A 37 -5.22 1.91 -9.37
C GLY A 37 -4.80 1.44 -10.76
N LYS A 38 -3.82 2.10 -11.41
CA LYS A 38 -3.16 1.65 -12.63
C LYS A 38 -1.87 0.89 -12.31
N ALA A 39 -1.32 0.16 -13.28
CA ALA A 39 0.02 -0.37 -13.16
C ALA A 39 1.05 0.76 -13.07
N THR A 40 2.07 0.55 -12.24
CA THR A 40 3.13 1.50 -11.91
C THR A 40 4.49 0.84 -12.04
N ASP A 41 5.51 1.61 -12.39
CA ASP A 41 6.90 1.16 -12.40
C ASP A 41 7.77 2.10 -11.55
N PHE A 42 8.35 1.54 -10.49
CA PHE A 42 9.25 2.28 -9.60
C PHE A 42 10.72 1.84 -9.74
N SER A 43 11.04 0.98 -10.70
CA SER A 43 12.39 0.39 -10.87
C SER A 43 13.48 1.44 -11.15
N GLY A 44 13.12 2.56 -11.77
CA GLY A 44 14.03 3.68 -12.05
C GLY A 44 14.34 4.59 -10.84
N PHE A 45 13.65 4.41 -9.71
CA PHE A 45 13.80 5.28 -8.54
C PHE A 45 14.57 4.60 -7.41
N ARG A 46 15.44 5.38 -6.74
CA ARG A 46 16.16 4.91 -5.55
C ARG A 46 15.42 5.33 -4.29
N PHE A 47 15.08 4.35 -3.46
CA PHE A 47 14.45 4.57 -2.16
C PHE A 47 15.45 4.33 -1.03
N ARG A 48 15.31 5.06 0.08
CA ARG A 48 16.05 4.75 1.31
C ARG A 48 15.68 3.35 1.77
N LYS A 49 16.69 2.51 2.01
CA LYS A 49 16.49 1.17 2.58
C LYS A 49 15.87 1.31 3.97
N LEU A 50 14.72 0.67 4.17
CA LEU A 50 14.06 0.63 5.48
C LEU A 50 14.55 -0.61 6.23
N GLY A 51 14.97 -0.42 7.49
CA GLY A 51 15.49 -1.49 8.33
C GLY A 51 14.46 -2.08 9.29
N GLY A 52 14.88 -3.09 10.05
CA GLY A 52 14.11 -3.65 11.16
C GLY A 52 12.78 -4.30 10.76
N ALA A 53 11.80 -4.25 11.65
CA ALA A 53 10.47 -4.81 11.41
C ALA A 53 9.74 -4.11 10.25
N LEU A 54 9.84 -2.77 10.17
CA LEU A 54 9.23 -2.00 9.09
C LEU A 54 9.73 -2.43 7.72
N GLY A 55 11.06 -2.51 7.55
CA GLY A 55 11.70 -2.96 6.31
C GLY A 55 11.18 -4.32 5.86
N ARG A 56 11.20 -5.31 6.75
CA ARG A 56 10.69 -6.66 6.43
C ARG A 56 9.23 -6.66 6.00
N VAL A 57 8.38 -5.92 6.72
CA VAL A 57 6.95 -5.85 6.42
C VAL A 57 6.68 -5.19 5.07
N VAL A 58 7.32 -4.05 4.79
CA VAL A 58 7.05 -3.34 3.52
C VAL A 58 7.58 -4.08 2.31
N GLU A 59 8.72 -4.77 2.43
CA GLU A 59 9.26 -5.60 1.35
C GLU A 59 8.33 -6.76 1.02
N ALA A 60 7.75 -7.42 2.03
CA ALA A 60 6.78 -8.49 1.82
C ALA A 60 5.51 -8.03 1.08
N LEU A 61 5.15 -6.74 1.16
CA LEU A 61 4.02 -6.21 0.38
C LEU A 61 4.24 -6.29 -1.13
N ARG A 62 5.49 -6.29 -1.61
CA ARG A 62 5.81 -6.39 -3.04
C ARG A 62 5.45 -7.75 -3.63
N LEU A 63 5.33 -8.78 -2.78
CA LEU A 63 4.90 -10.12 -3.17
C LEU A 63 3.41 -10.19 -3.48
N ILE A 64 2.62 -9.19 -3.06
CA ILE A 64 1.17 -9.16 -3.28
C ILE A 64 0.90 -8.50 -4.64
N PRO A 65 0.55 -9.26 -5.69
CA PRO A 65 0.38 -8.71 -7.01
C PRO A 65 -0.88 -7.84 -7.06
N ARG A 66 -0.91 -6.99 -8.08
CA ARG A 66 -2.10 -6.21 -8.43
C ARG A 66 -3.31 -7.13 -8.62
N GLY A 67 -4.47 -6.71 -8.10
CA GLY A 67 -5.71 -7.50 -8.16
C GLY A 67 -5.82 -8.59 -7.09
N LYS A 68 -4.81 -8.70 -6.22
CA LYS A 68 -4.84 -9.58 -5.04
C LYS A 68 -4.67 -8.78 -3.75
N VAL A 69 -5.09 -9.39 -2.65
CA VAL A 69 -4.90 -8.89 -1.29
C VAL A 69 -4.29 -9.97 -0.41
N ALA A 70 -3.61 -9.58 0.66
CA ALA A 70 -3.29 -10.48 1.77
C ALA A 70 -4.03 -10.01 3.03
N THR A 71 -4.24 -10.90 3.99
CA THR A 71 -4.72 -10.49 5.30
C THR A 71 -3.56 -10.08 6.21
N TYR A 72 -3.81 -9.22 7.20
CA TYR A 72 -2.80 -8.94 8.24
C TYR A 72 -2.31 -10.21 8.93
N GLY A 73 -3.20 -11.19 9.12
CA GLY A 73 -2.86 -12.49 9.71
C GLY A 73 -1.96 -13.34 8.81
N GLY A 74 -2.28 -13.42 7.52
CA GLY A 74 -1.47 -14.14 6.53
C GLY A 74 -0.06 -13.53 6.40
N LEU A 75 0.03 -12.20 6.30
CA LEU A 75 1.30 -11.50 6.24
C LEU A 75 2.11 -11.67 7.55
N ALA A 76 1.44 -11.67 8.70
CA ALA A 76 2.09 -11.90 9.99
C ALA A 76 2.64 -13.33 10.12
N ARG A 77 1.88 -14.33 9.66
CA ARG A 77 2.32 -15.73 9.62
C ARG A 77 3.56 -15.89 8.74
N PHE A 78 3.51 -15.36 7.52
CA PHE A 78 4.63 -15.38 6.58
C PHE A 78 5.90 -14.74 7.16
N LEU A 79 5.76 -13.65 7.92
CA LEU A 79 6.87 -12.93 8.52
C LEU A 79 7.29 -13.44 9.91
N GLY A 80 6.62 -14.46 10.47
CA GLY A 80 6.86 -14.95 11.82
C GLY A 80 6.63 -13.89 12.91
N THR A 81 5.55 -13.12 12.80
CA THR A 81 5.21 -12.02 13.72
C THR A 81 3.69 -11.96 14.01
N HIS A 82 3.22 -10.87 14.62
CA HIS A 82 1.81 -10.68 14.96
C HIS A 82 1.12 -9.67 14.03
N ALA A 83 -0.16 -9.91 13.73
CA ALA A 83 -0.96 -9.02 12.87
C ALA A 83 -0.98 -7.56 13.35
N ARG A 84 -1.00 -7.32 14.67
CA ARG A 84 -0.92 -5.97 15.25
C ARG A 84 0.43 -5.29 14.98
N ALA A 85 1.53 -6.04 15.02
CA ALA A 85 2.86 -5.52 14.70
C ALA A 85 2.97 -5.14 13.21
N VAL A 86 2.40 -5.97 12.33
CA VAL A 86 2.26 -5.65 10.90
C VAL A 86 1.44 -4.37 10.71
N ALA A 87 0.27 -4.27 11.32
CA ALA A 87 -0.59 -3.09 11.22
C ALA A 87 0.12 -1.81 11.70
N SER A 88 0.87 -1.89 12.82
CA SER A 88 1.69 -0.78 13.31
C SER A 88 2.81 -0.40 12.33
N CYS A 89 3.53 -1.36 11.75
CA CYS A 89 4.53 -1.06 10.72
C CYS A 89 3.89 -0.38 9.50
N LEU A 90 2.74 -0.90 9.03
CA LEU A 90 2.06 -0.34 7.86
C LEU A 90 1.47 1.06 8.09
N SER A 91 1.14 1.44 9.34
CA SER A 91 0.74 2.82 9.64
C SER A 91 1.87 3.83 9.46
N TRP A 92 3.13 3.36 9.54
CA TRP A 92 4.35 4.14 9.35
C TRP A 92 4.96 3.99 7.95
N ASN A 93 4.29 3.34 7.00
CA ASN A 93 4.80 3.18 5.64
C ASN A 93 5.12 4.56 5.02
N PRO A 94 6.40 4.90 4.78
CA PRO A 94 6.78 6.21 4.28
C PRO A 94 6.52 6.37 2.78
N TYR A 95 6.34 5.26 2.04
CA TYR A 95 6.11 5.28 0.59
C TYR A 95 4.85 4.46 0.23
N PRO A 96 3.65 5.00 0.49
CA PRO A 96 2.40 4.42 -0.02
C PRO A 96 2.45 4.26 -1.54
N ILE A 97 1.71 3.30 -2.09
CA ILE A 97 1.74 2.89 -3.51
C ILE A 97 3.03 2.17 -3.92
N VAL A 98 4.21 2.73 -3.61
CA VAL A 98 5.51 2.05 -3.84
C VAL A 98 5.56 0.73 -3.05
N TYR A 99 5.18 0.81 -1.77
CA TYR A 99 4.83 -0.34 -0.95
C TYR A 99 3.30 -0.39 -0.83
N PRO A 100 2.63 -1.35 -1.50
CA PRO A 100 1.18 -1.32 -1.71
C PRO A 100 0.40 -1.76 -0.46
N CYS A 101 0.52 -1.02 0.64
CA CYS A 101 -0.15 -1.35 1.91
C CYS A 101 -1.68 -1.29 1.81
N HIS A 102 -2.24 -0.67 0.76
CA HIS A 102 -3.67 -0.75 0.43
C HIS A 102 -4.13 -2.18 0.09
N ARG A 103 -3.22 -3.10 -0.25
CA ARG A 103 -3.51 -4.52 -0.54
C ARG A 103 -3.58 -5.42 0.71
N VAL A 104 -3.50 -4.86 1.92
CA VAL A 104 -3.64 -5.64 3.16
C VAL A 104 -5.00 -5.38 3.81
N VAL A 105 -5.75 -6.45 4.08
CA VAL A 105 -7.12 -6.37 4.64
C VAL A 105 -7.26 -7.14 5.95
N SER A 106 -8.39 -6.97 6.63
CA SER A 106 -8.72 -7.70 7.86
C SER A 106 -8.87 -9.19 7.59
N SER A 107 -8.75 -10.02 8.64
CA SER A 107 -8.94 -11.48 8.53
C SER A 107 -10.35 -11.89 8.12
N ASP A 108 -11.36 -11.06 8.39
CA ASP A 108 -12.74 -11.27 7.97
C ASP A 108 -13.05 -10.71 6.56
N LEU A 109 -11.99 -10.36 5.82
CA LEU A 109 -12.00 -9.76 4.48
C LEU A 109 -12.64 -8.37 4.38
N SER A 110 -12.93 -7.73 5.52
CA SER A 110 -13.33 -6.32 5.51
C SER A 110 -12.17 -5.39 5.13
N VAL A 111 -12.48 -4.33 4.39
CA VAL A 111 -11.51 -3.26 4.11
C VAL A 111 -11.43 -2.32 5.32
N GLY A 112 -10.39 -2.54 6.13
CA GLY A 112 -10.08 -1.71 7.30
C GLY A 112 -9.49 -0.34 6.97
N GLY A 113 -8.92 0.29 8.00
CA GLY A 113 -8.34 1.64 7.92
C GLY A 113 -7.22 1.79 6.88
N TYR A 114 -7.07 3.02 6.39
CA TYR A 114 -6.01 3.45 5.49
C TYR A 114 -5.63 4.89 5.79
N ALA A 115 -4.35 5.23 5.71
CA ALA A 115 -3.85 6.57 6.02
C ALA A 115 -4.48 7.68 5.15
N PHE A 116 -5.03 7.32 4.00
CA PHE A 116 -5.73 8.21 3.06
C PHE A 116 -7.24 7.93 2.99
N GLY A 117 -7.78 7.18 3.96
CA GLY A 117 -9.20 6.88 4.08
C GLY A 117 -9.63 5.56 3.42
N ARG A 118 -10.59 4.87 4.07
CA ARG A 118 -11.15 3.58 3.63
C ARG A 118 -11.71 3.63 2.21
N ARG A 119 -12.46 4.69 1.87
CA ARG A 119 -13.09 4.84 0.55
C ARG A 119 -12.06 4.88 -0.58
N LEU A 120 -10.91 5.54 -0.37
CA LEU A 120 -9.84 5.56 -1.36
C LEU A 120 -9.19 4.18 -1.49
N LYS A 121 -8.91 3.49 -0.38
CA LYS A 121 -8.38 2.11 -0.39
C LYS A 121 -9.27 1.17 -1.19
N MET A 122 -10.59 1.18 -0.94
CA MET A 122 -11.55 0.38 -1.70
C MET A 122 -11.54 0.74 -3.19
N ARG A 123 -11.52 2.03 -3.53
CA ARG A 123 -11.48 2.48 -4.93
C ARG A 123 -10.22 2.01 -5.65
N ILE A 124 -9.06 2.11 -5.01
CA ILE A 124 -7.80 1.60 -5.58
C ILE A 124 -7.96 0.10 -5.85
N LEU A 125 -8.30 -0.70 -4.83
CA LEU A 125 -8.46 -2.15 -4.94
C LEU A 125 -9.42 -2.57 -6.05
N LEU A 126 -10.59 -1.92 -6.15
CA LEU A 126 -11.55 -2.14 -7.22
C LEU A 126 -10.93 -1.88 -8.60
N LYS A 127 -10.26 -0.73 -8.77
CA LYS A 127 -9.53 -0.43 -10.01
C LYS A 127 -8.35 -1.38 -10.25
N GLU A 128 -7.81 -2.00 -9.21
CA GLU A 128 -6.81 -3.06 -9.32
C GLU A 128 -7.35 -4.40 -9.81
N GLY A 129 -8.68 -4.58 -9.84
CA GLY A 129 -9.33 -5.84 -10.21
C GLY A 129 -9.67 -6.73 -9.03
N VAL A 130 -9.55 -6.24 -7.79
CA VAL A 130 -9.99 -6.99 -6.59
C VAL A 130 -11.51 -7.10 -6.61
N ARG A 131 -12.02 -8.33 -6.45
CA ARG A 131 -13.46 -8.61 -6.39
C ARG A 131 -14.00 -8.42 -4.97
N PHE A 132 -15.27 -8.06 -4.87
CA PHE A 132 -15.96 -7.80 -3.61
C PHE A 132 -17.32 -8.51 -3.56
N HIS A 133 -17.72 -8.97 -2.37
CA HIS A 133 -19.08 -9.36 -2.03
C HIS A 133 -19.61 -8.36 -1.00
N GLY A 134 -20.45 -7.42 -1.44
CA GLY A 134 -20.85 -6.27 -0.62
C GLY A 134 -19.64 -5.42 -0.24
N GLU A 135 -19.41 -5.25 1.07
CA GLU A 135 -18.28 -4.47 1.59
C GLU A 135 -17.00 -5.28 1.87
N LYS A 136 -17.02 -6.60 1.62
CA LYS A 136 -15.90 -7.51 1.88
C LYS A 136 -15.22 -7.92 0.59
N VAL A 137 -13.90 -8.11 0.66
CA VAL A 137 -13.13 -8.67 -0.45
C VAL A 137 -13.55 -10.13 -0.67
N SER A 138 -13.64 -10.56 -1.93
CA SER A 138 -13.89 -11.95 -2.29
C SER A 138 -12.67 -12.81 -1.99
N GLU A 139 -12.90 -14.02 -1.49
CA GLU A 139 -11.86 -15.01 -1.20
C GLU A 139 -10.97 -15.29 -2.42
N GLU A 140 -11.52 -15.24 -3.63
CA GLU A 140 -10.77 -15.41 -4.88
C GLU A 140 -9.68 -14.36 -5.08
N SER A 141 -9.82 -13.19 -4.47
CA SER A 141 -8.83 -12.11 -4.52
C SER A 141 -7.79 -12.24 -3.41
N VAL A 142 -7.93 -13.19 -2.48
CA VAL A 142 -6.96 -13.40 -1.41
C VAL A 142 -5.77 -14.19 -1.94
N LEU A 143 -4.58 -13.73 -1.59
CA LEU A 143 -3.31 -14.41 -1.74
C LEU A 143 -2.87 -14.92 -0.37
N GLU A 144 -2.70 -16.22 -0.25
CA GLU A 144 -2.01 -16.83 0.88
C GLU A 144 -0.51 -16.80 0.61
N LEU A 145 0.24 -16.14 1.49
CA LEU A 145 1.69 -16.12 1.46
C LEU A 145 2.20 -17.36 2.21
N ILE A 146 2.94 -18.22 1.53
CA ILE A 146 3.56 -19.44 2.06
C ILE A 146 5.06 -19.28 2.24
#